data_AF-A0A939XHP5-F1
#
_entry.id   AF-A0A939XHP5-F1
#
_cell.length_a   1.000
_cell.length_b   1.000
_cell.length_c   1.000
_cell.angle_alpha   90.00
_cell.angle_beta   90.00
_cell.angle_gamma   90.00
#
_symmetry.space_group_name_H-M   'P 1'
#
loop_
_entity.id
_entity.type
_entity.pdbx_description
1 polymer ?
#
loop_
_entity_poly.entity_id
_entity_poly.type
_entity_poly.pdbx_seq_one_letter_code
_entity_poly.pdbx_strand_id
1 'polypeptide(L)'
;MKTKVRHLFEMISGAILSLLGFTSCEIIEPSGEYGSPYATFKVDGDVKAADTGKPIEGVVVKFFQDKTVPEWFYEFQSDKDGKVDEMLTHL
;
A
#
# COMPACT_ATOMS: atom_id res chain seq x y z
N MET A 1 -40.74 -3.83 -36.28
CA MET A 1 -39.46 -3.92 -37.05
C MET A 1 -38.22 -3.72 -36.17
N LYS A 2 -38.23 -2.80 -35.18
CA LYS A 2 -37.08 -2.48 -34.32
C LYS A 2 -36.57 -3.63 -33.41
N THR A 3 -37.45 -4.50 -32.92
CA THR A 3 -37.09 -5.62 -32.04
C THR A 3 -36.38 -6.76 -32.77
N LYS A 4 -36.79 -7.09 -34.01
CA LYS A 4 -36.15 -8.15 -34.81
C LYS A 4 -34.70 -7.80 -35.19
N VAL A 5 -34.43 -6.52 -35.47
CA VAL A 5 -33.09 -6.02 -35.80
C VAL A 5 -32.16 -6.08 -34.59
N ARG A 6 -32.66 -5.75 -33.39
CA ARG A 6 -31.89 -5.85 -32.16
C ARG A 6 -31.47 -7.28 -31.84
N HIS A 7 -32.39 -8.24 -31.95
CA HIS A 7 -32.09 -9.65 -31.69
C HIS A 7 -31.15 -10.26 -32.73
N LEU A 8 -31.24 -9.81 -33.98
CA LEU A 8 -30.30 -10.22 -35.02
C LEU A 8 -28.89 -9.69 -34.72
N PHE A 9 -28.76 -8.44 -34.27
CA PHE A 9 -27.49 -7.84 -33.89
C PHE A 9 -26.85 -8.56 -32.70
N GLU A 10 -27.63 -8.88 -31.66
CA GLU A 10 -27.18 -9.63 -30.47
C GLU A 10 -26.66 -11.03 -30.83
N MET A 11 -27.31 -11.74 -31.76
CA MET A 11 -26.83 -13.04 -32.21
C MET A 11 -25.53 -12.95 -33.00
N ILE A 12 -25.42 -11.97 -33.91
CA ILE A 12 -24.22 -11.80 -34.74
C ILE A 12 -23.03 -11.40 -33.88
N SER A 13 -23.21 -10.45 -32.96
CA SER A 13 -22.13 -10.03 -32.06
C SER A 13 -21.69 -11.16 -31.13
N GLY A 14 -22.63 -11.95 -30.59
CA GLY A 14 -22.32 -13.14 -29.79
C GLY A 14 -21.54 -14.20 -30.56
N ALA A 15 -21.94 -14.48 -31.81
CA ALA A 15 -21.25 -15.47 -32.65
C ALA A 15 -19.83 -15.03 -33.04
N ILE A 16 -19.63 -13.75 -33.37
CA ILE A 16 -18.31 -13.20 -33.70
C ILE A 16 -17.39 -13.22 -32.47
N LEU A 17 -17.88 -12.81 -31.30
CA LEU A 17 -17.11 -12.83 -30.06
C LEU A 17 -16.70 -14.27 -29.67
N SER A 18 -17.61 -15.24 -29.83
CA SER A 18 -17.32 -16.65 -29.61
C SER A 18 -16.28 -17.20 -30.59
N LEU A 19 -16.37 -16.84 -31.87
CA LEU A 19 -15.40 -17.28 -32.90
C LEU A 19 -14.00 -16.70 -32.66
N LEU A 20 -13.93 -15.47 -32.14
CA LEU A 20 -12.68 -14.80 -31.79
C LEU A 20 -12.09 -15.27 -30.45
N GLY A 21 -12.72 -16.26 -29.80
CA GLY A 21 -12.23 -16.84 -28.55
C GLY A 21 -12.44 -15.96 -27.32
N PHE A 22 -13.29 -14.94 -27.40
CA PHE A 22 -13.74 -14.22 -26.21
C PHE A 22 -14.75 -15.08 -25.46
N THR A 23 -14.25 -15.96 -24.60
CA THR A 23 -15.07 -16.55 -23.54
C THR A 23 -15.41 -15.42 -22.56
N SER A 24 -16.65 -15.35 -22.08
CA SER A 24 -17.08 -14.38 -21.07
C SER A 24 -15.99 -14.17 -20.02
N CYS A 25 -15.51 -12.93 -19.85
CA CYS A 25 -14.57 -12.63 -18.78
C CYS A 25 -15.19 -13.09 -17.46
N GLU A 26 -14.62 -14.13 -16.88
CA GLU A 26 -14.83 -14.41 -15.47
C GLU A 26 -14.38 -13.15 -14.74
N ILE A 27 -15.27 -12.58 -13.93
CA ILE A 27 -14.87 -11.52 -13.00
C ILE A 27 -13.93 -12.24 -12.03
N ILE A 28 -12.63 -12.15 -12.31
CA ILE A 28 -11.60 -12.53 -11.37
C ILE A 28 -11.77 -11.53 -10.22
N GLU A 29 -12.43 -11.98 -9.15
CA GLU A 29 -12.49 -11.29 -7.87
C GLU A 29 -11.08 -10.78 -7.53
N PRO A 30 -10.93 -9.56 -7.00
CA PRO A 30 -9.71 -8.78 -7.15
C PRO A 30 -8.54 -9.54 -6.54
N SER A 31 -7.70 -10.12 -7.40
CA SER A 31 -6.48 -10.80 -6.98
C SER A 31 -5.41 -9.75 -6.68
N GLY A 32 -5.56 -9.07 -5.54
CA GLY A 32 -4.65 -8.04 -5.06
C GLY A 32 -4.72 -6.75 -5.89
N GLU A 33 -4.69 -5.61 -5.21
CA GLU A 33 -4.37 -4.36 -5.87
C GLU A 33 -3.02 -4.50 -6.56
N TYR A 34 -3.02 -4.54 -7.89
CA TYR A 34 -1.81 -4.55 -8.68
C TYR A 34 -1.05 -3.24 -8.41
N GLY A 35 -0.01 -3.33 -7.57
CA GLY A 35 0.85 -2.21 -7.22
C GLY A 35 0.35 -1.33 -6.09
N SER A 36 -0.27 -1.89 -5.04
CA SER A 36 -0.45 -1.12 -3.80
C SER A 36 0.93 -0.57 -3.38
N PRO A 37 1.11 0.77 -3.31
CA PRO A 37 2.41 1.37 -3.10
C PRO A 37 2.88 1.06 -1.68
N TYR A 38 3.75 0.07 -1.54
CA TYR A 38 4.44 -0.19 -0.28
C TYR A 38 5.57 0.83 -0.14
N ALA A 39 5.59 1.55 0.99
CA ALA A 39 6.68 2.41 1.36
C ALA A 39 7.35 1.82 2.60
N THR A 40 8.62 1.44 2.47
CA THR A 40 9.46 1.12 3.62
C THR A 40 10.00 2.43 4.16
N PHE A 41 9.69 2.73 5.43
CA PHE A 41 10.24 3.90 6.09
C PHE A 41 11.42 3.46 6.96
N LYS A 42 12.51 4.22 6.90
CA LYS A 42 13.65 4.05 7.80
C LYS A 42 13.75 5.27 8.69
N VAL A 43 13.80 5.04 9.99
CA VAL A 43 14.17 6.08 10.95
C VAL A 43 15.65 5.90 11.26
N ASP A 44 16.43 6.95 11.03
CA ASP A 44 17.86 6.98 11.30
C ASP A 44 18.22 8.35 11.89
N GLY A 45 18.84 8.38 13.08
CA GLY A 45 19.17 9.63 13.74
C GLY A 45 19.93 9.49 15.06
N ASP A 46 20.49 10.61 15.50
CA ASP A 46 21.21 10.75 16.77
C ASP A 46 20.37 11.55 17.78
N VAL A 47 20.14 10.99 18.97
CA VAL A 47 19.54 11.73 20.08
C VAL A 47 20.66 12.34 20.94
N LYS A 48 20.79 13.68 20.89
CA LYS A 48 21.83 14.43 21.62
C LYS A 48 21.23 15.56 22.45
N ALA A 49 21.84 15.81 23.60
CA ALA A 49 21.51 16.97 24.44
C ALA A 49 21.93 18.26 23.72
N ALA A 50 21.02 19.23 23.62
CA ALA A 50 21.23 20.45 22.83
C ALA A 50 22.34 21.36 23.38
N ASP A 51 22.59 21.29 24.68
CA ASP A 51 23.57 22.11 25.41
C ASP A 51 24.99 21.54 25.38
N THR A 52 25.12 20.21 25.48
CA THR A 52 26.40 19.51 25.63
C THR A 52 26.81 18.70 24.41
N GLY A 53 25.89 18.47 23.47
CA GLY A 53 26.11 17.61 22.30
C GLY A 53 26.30 16.13 22.62
N LYS A 54 26.14 15.73 23.90
CA LYS A 54 26.32 14.35 24.35
C LYS A 54 25.13 13.47 23.98
N PRO A 55 25.35 12.18 23.68
CA PRO A 55 24.26 11.25 23.41
C PRO A 55 23.38 11.06 24.64
N ILE A 56 22.08 10.87 24.41
CA ILE A 56 21.11 10.55 25.46
C ILE A 56 20.62 9.11 25.27
N GLU A 57 20.90 8.27 26.25
CA GLU A 57 20.45 6.88 26.30
C GLU A 57 19.00 6.80 26.82
N GLY A 58 18.26 5.80 26.33
CA GLY A 58 16.94 5.46 26.87
C GLY A 58 15.81 6.40 26.48
N VAL A 59 16.03 7.26 25.48
CA VAL A 59 14.98 8.14 24.94
C VAL A 59 14.05 7.34 24.06
N VAL A 60 12.76 7.50 24.30
CA VAL A 60 11.71 6.88 23.52
C VAL A 60 11.35 7.78 22.34
N VAL A 61 11.51 7.27 21.13
CA VAL A 61 11.14 7.96 19.89
C VAL A 61 9.85 7.35 19.35
N LYS A 62 8.84 8.20 19.14
CA LYS A 62 7.53 7.82 18.61
C LYS A 62 7.29 8.46 17.26
N PHE A 63 6.93 7.66 16.28
CA PHE A 63 6.61 8.12 14.92
C PHE A 63 5.11 8.05 14.68
N PHE A 64 4.56 9.12 14.13
CA PHE A 64 3.16 9.24 13.73
C PHE A 64 3.11 9.50 12.23
N GLN A 65 2.32 8.71 11.49
CA GLN A 65 2.00 9.05 10.11
C GLN A 65 0.97 10.18 10.10
N ASP A 66 1.28 11.26 9.41
CA ASP A 66 0.33 12.36 9.19
C ASP A 66 -0.71 11.93 8.14
N LYS A 67 -1.76 11.19 8.57
CA LYS A 67 -3.00 10.98 7.81
C LYS A 67 -4.14 10.36 8.63
N THR A 68 -5.35 10.67 8.18
CA THR A 68 -6.73 10.48 8.70
C THR A 68 -7.20 9.05 9.06
N VAL A 69 -6.33 8.12 9.49
CA VAL A 69 -6.67 6.73 9.81
C VAL A 69 -6.01 6.33 11.17
N PRO A 70 -6.58 5.39 11.95
CA PRO A 70 -6.18 5.17 13.34
C PRO A 70 -4.68 4.88 13.51
N GLU A 71 -4.10 5.52 14.53
CA GLU A 71 -2.68 5.55 14.85
C GLU A 71 -2.11 4.15 15.13
N TRP A 72 -1.36 3.61 14.17
CA TRP A 72 -0.30 2.66 14.50
C TRP A 72 0.90 3.47 14.94
N PHE A 73 1.26 3.36 16.22
CA PHE A 73 2.47 3.97 16.75
C PHE A 73 3.59 2.94 16.75
N TYR A 74 4.77 3.37 16.31
CA TYR A 74 6.00 2.62 16.47
C TYR A 74 6.82 3.29 17.58
N GLU A 75 7.22 2.50 18.57
CA GLU A 75 7.99 2.94 19.72
C GLU A 75 9.37 2.32 19.67
N PHE A 76 10.39 3.17 19.66
CA PHE A 76 11.80 2.76 19.62
C PHE A 76 12.56 3.41 20.77
N GLN A 77 13.58 2.71 21.28
CA GLN A 77 14.43 3.21 22.34
C GLN A 77 15.85 3.43 21.79
N SER A 78 16.44 4.59 22.08
CA SER A 78 17.84 4.85 21.72
C SER A 78 18.80 3.96 22.50
N ASP A 79 19.85 3.50 21.82
CA ASP A 79 20.92 2.74 22.47
C ASP A 79 21.83 3.63 23.34
N LYS A 80 22.84 3.01 23.97
CA LYS A 80 23.83 3.68 24.83
C LYS A 80 24.64 4.78 24.13
N ASP A 81 24.68 4.76 22.80
CA ASP A 81 25.39 5.73 21.97
C ASP A 81 24.41 6.78 21.38
N GLY A 82 23.13 6.73 21.77
CA GLY A 82 22.07 7.63 21.34
C GLY A 82 21.54 7.33 19.93
N LYS A 83 21.83 6.15 19.38
CA LYS A 83 21.45 5.74 18.03
C LYS A 83 20.07 5.09 18.00
N VAL A 84 19.36 5.32 16.90
CA VAL A 84 18.13 4.61 16.51
C VAL A 84 18.28 4.19 15.04
N ASP A 85 18.22 2.89 14.77
CA ASP A 85 18.34 2.31 13.42
C ASP A 85 17.31 1.20 13.25
N GLU A 86 16.09 1.57 12.86
CA GLU A 86 14.95 0.66 12.82
C GLU A 86 14.18 0.76 11.50
N MET A 87 13.84 -0.41 10.95
CA MET A 87 13.16 -0.55 9.66
C MET A 87 11.66 -0.78 9.88
N LEU A 88 10.85 0.14 9.38
CA LEU A 88 9.40 0.05 9.45
C LEU A 88 8.86 -0.63 8.20
N THR A 89 8.30 -1.82 8.38
CA THR A 89 7.60 -2.55 7.32
C THR A 89 6.09 -2.45 7.57
N HIS A 90 5.37 -1.76 6.69
CA HIS A 90 3.91 -1.89 6.58
C HIS A 90 3.62 -3.10 5.68
N LEU A 91 2.88 -4.08 6.21
CA LEU A 91 2.32 -5.21 5.46
C LEU A 91 0.93 -4.85 4.93
#